data_AF-A0A848L6P3-F1
#
_entry.id   AF-A0A848L6P3-F1
#
_cell.length_a   1.000
_cell.length_b   1.000
_cell.length_c   1.000
_cell.angle_alpha   90.00
_cell.angle_beta   90.00
_cell.angle_gamma   90.00
#
_symmetry.space_group_name_H-M   'P 1'
#
loop_
_entity.id
_entity.type
_entity.pdbx_description
1 polymer ?
#
loop_
_entity_poly.entity_id
_entity_poly.type
_entity_poly.pdbx_seq_one_letter_code
_entity_poly.pdbx_strand_id
1 'polypeptide(L)'
;MPCEGSPHPMRDSLALHLALFRRQRAQIARVVDGQTEAFRAYEGRYRRRTASYRRIVTPAAVHQQVQAADVVYVGDYHTLPLAQETYLALVERALASGRRVVMALECVEGRHQAAVDAWRAGRLPERSLLSRLGLSSGVSGFGSGTGARALLSFARRHRLEVVGIDRRAQGERSLALRDAYAAERIARTARAEDRPLVMVLVGQYHVAPCHLPAQVERALGEDARRGLVVYQNAEGVWWRLAREGRVGAAEAVELADGSLCLLNASPVVCQQSFLDYLEAEAGDAPLVDRSAAERFREMSELIGRLAGVPVGRALDSVEVATVADGDVLARIQRRGRFTHSELTQLRRHILSRESGYIPRARTAYLASMSLNHAAEEAAHFVRHCAVGDAMEAPRRASEAFYARCLEEALGFFGSKLVNPRRTCPGLAEWARRFGESRGVERQIAAFVLAHKAAETQGPEEAVKLLPLRKDRLFHGVSHALGYLLGDKLYQAFDEGRVARPEVQALFRDPFVDPRGAYFTWTERLGTTASAAARPSP
;
A
#
# COMPACT_ATOMS: atom_id res chain seq x y z
N MET A 1 18.30 31.92 -22.79
CA MET A 1 17.09 31.32 -23.38
C MET A 1 17.02 29.87 -22.90
N PRO A 2 16.20 29.54 -21.89
CA PRO A 2 16.05 28.16 -21.47
C PRO A 2 15.14 27.43 -22.47
N CYS A 3 15.62 26.33 -23.04
CA CYS A 3 14.80 25.44 -23.85
C CYS A 3 13.61 24.94 -23.02
N GLU A 4 12.40 25.12 -23.56
CA GLU A 4 11.17 24.54 -23.06
C GLU A 4 11.27 23.01 -23.14
N GLY A 5 11.73 22.40 -22.05
CA GLY A 5 11.73 20.95 -21.90
C GLY A 5 10.30 20.44 -21.84
N SER A 6 9.95 19.52 -22.75
CA SER A 6 8.68 18.79 -22.77
C SER A 6 8.32 18.31 -21.35
N PRO A 7 7.05 18.47 -20.90
CA PRO A 7 6.67 18.13 -19.54
C PRO A 7 6.91 16.64 -19.26
N HIS A 8 7.83 16.36 -18.33
CA HIS A 8 8.12 15.01 -17.86
C HIS A 8 6.84 14.36 -17.32
N PRO A 9 6.45 13.13 -17.73
CA PRO A 9 5.19 12.47 -17.35
C PRO A 9 4.93 12.43 -15.84
N MET A 10 6.00 12.29 -15.06
CA MET A 10 6.03 12.36 -13.61
C MET A 10 5.52 13.68 -12.99
N ARG A 11 5.61 14.82 -13.68
CA ARG A 11 5.07 16.10 -13.17
C ARG A 11 3.55 16.07 -13.07
N ASP A 12 2.88 15.39 -14.00
CA ASP A 12 1.42 15.26 -13.99
C ASP A 12 0.95 14.30 -12.89
N SER A 13 1.63 13.17 -12.70
CA SER A 13 1.39 12.28 -11.55
C SER A 13 1.70 12.95 -10.21
N LEU A 14 2.74 13.80 -10.15
CA LEU A 14 3.08 14.54 -8.94
C LEU A 14 2.04 15.60 -8.56
N ALA A 15 1.52 16.33 -9.55
CA ALA A 15 0.45 17.29 -9.35
C ALA A 15 -0.83 16.62 -8.81
N LEU A 16 -1.13 15.43 -9.34
CA LEU A 16 -2.18 14.53 -8.83
C LEU A 16 -1.95 14.21 -7.34
N HIS A 17 -0.80 13.65 -6.97
CA HIS A 17 -0.49 13.33 -5.58
C HIS A 17 -0.59 14.54 -4.66
N LEU A 18 -0.09 15.71 -5.09
CA LEU A 18 -0.10 16.92 -4.28
C LEU A 18 -1.51 17.44 -4.02
N ALA A 19 -2.40 17.33 -5.01
CA ALA A 19 -3.80 17.72 -4.86
C ALA A 19 -4.52 16.83 -3.83
N LEU A 20 -4.39 15.51 -3.97
CA LEU A 20 -4.95 14.53 -3.02
C LEU A 20 -4.43 14.78 -1.60
N PHE A 21 -3.11 14.91 -1.46
CA PHE A 21 -2.46 15.15 -0.19
C PHE A 21 -2.97 16.43 0.50
N ARG A 22 -3.09 17.54 -0.24
CA ARG A 22 -3.57 18.81 0.33
C ARG A 22 -5.01 18.70 0.83
N ARG A 23 -5.86 17.99 0.08
CA ARG A 23 -7.28 17.79 0.43
C ARG A 23 -7.43 16.90 1.67
N GLN A 24 -6.77 15.73 1.68
CA GLN A 24 -6.79 14.83 2.83
C GLN A 24 -6.23 15.53 4.07
N ARG A 25 -5.11 16.27 3.94
CA ARG A 25 -4.57 17.08 5.04
C ARG A 25 -5.58 18.09 5.59
N ALA A 26 -6.37 18.72 4.72
CA ALA A 26 -7.42 19.64 5.15
C ALA A 26 -8.58 18.92 5.87
N GLN A 27 -8.96 17.72 5.44
CA GLN A 27 -9.94 16.89 6.14
C GLN A 27 -9.44 16.47 7.53
N ILE A 28 -8.21 15.94 7.60
CA ILE A 28 -7.55 15.57 8.85
C ILE A 28 -7.49 16.76 9.82
N ALA A 29 -7.11 17.93 9.33
CA ALA A 29 -7.00 19.14 10.16
C ALA A 29 -8.35 19.56 10.79
N ARG A 30 -9.48 19.29 10.13
CA ARG A 30 -10.83 19.58 10.67
C ARG A 30 -11.25 18.62 11.78
N VAL A 31 -10.75 17.38 11.75
CA VAL A 31 -11.09 16.35 12.74
C VAL A 31 -10.14 16.36 13.95
N VAL A 32 -8.89 16.74 13.72
CA VAL A 32 -7.82 16.77 14.76
C VAL A 32 -7.74 18.16 15.44
N ASP A 33 -8.84 18.92 15.45
CA ASP A 33 -8.87 20.27 16.03
C ASP A 33 -8.47 20.24 17.53
N GLY A 34 -7.76 21.28 17.99
CA GLY A 34 -7.32 21.41 19.39
C GLY A 34 -5.91 20.93 19.75
N GLN A 35 -5.00 20.75 18.77
CA GLN A 35 -3.59 20.44 19.10
C GLN A 35 -2.91 21.56 19.91
N THR A 36 -2.33 21.20 21.06
CA THR A 36 -1.59 22.11 21.94
C THR A 36 -0.30 22.62 21.29
N GLU A 37 0.21 23.77 21.74
CA GLU A 37 1.50 24.32 21.27
C GLU A 37 2.65 23.31 21.51
N ALA A 38 2.63 22.63 22.66
CA ALA A 38 3.59 21.59 23.00
C ALA A 38 3.59 20.45 21.97
N PHE A 39 2.42 20.00 21.51
CA PHE A 39 2.31 18.99 20.47
C PHE A 39 2.88 19.49 19.13
N ARG A 40 2.52 20.70 18.70
CA ARG A 40 3.03 21.30 17.45
C ARG A 40 4.55 21.47 17.48
N ALA A 41 5.12 21.86 18.62
CA ALA A 41 6.56 21.95 18.80
C ALA A 41 7.24 20.56 18.72
N TYR A 42 6.62 19.53 19.29
CA TYR A 42 7.07 18.15 19.22
C TYR A 42 7.08 17.62 17.78
N GLU A 43 5.96 17.75 17.07
CA GLU A 43 5.86 17.41 15.66
C GLU A 43 6.83 18.23 14.80
N GLY A 44 6.99 19.53 15.08
CA GLY A 44 7.91 20.42 14.35
C GLY A 44 9.36 19.96 14.41
N ARG A 45 9.81 19.40 15.54
CA ARG A 45 11.17 18.82 15.66
C ARG A 45 11.36 17.60 14.77
N TYR A 46 10.36 16.73 14.70
CA TYR A 46 10.33 15.61 13.76
C TYR A 46 10.40 16.12 12.31
N ARG A 47 9.49 17.01 11.92
CA ARG A 47 9.40 17.53 10.55
C ARG A 47 10.68 18.19 10.05
N ARG A 48 11.38 18.93 10.91
CA ARG A 48 12.68 19.55 10.56
C ARG A 48 13.74 18.51 10.21
N ARG A 49 13.84 17.42 10.96
CA ARG A 49 14.81 16.35 10.71
C ARG A 49 14.47 15.54 9.46
N THR A 50 13.19 15.36 9.19
CA THR A 50 12.71 14.61 8.03
C THR A 50 12.37 15.49 6.82
N ALA A 51 12.84 16.74 6.78
CA ALA A 51 12.58 17.66 5.67
C ALA A 51 13.38 17.31 4.41
N SER A 52 14.46 16.52 4.57
CA SER A 52 15.44 16.24 3.53
C SER A 52 16.09 14.88 3.78
N TYR A 53 16.77 14.37 2.75
CA TYR A 53 17.63 13.20 2.85
C TYR A 53 19.03 13.51 2.30
N ARG A 54 20.01 12.68 2.65
CA ARG A 54 21.42 12.80 2.20
C ARG A 54 21.67 11.98 0.94
N ARG A 55 21.28 10.70 0.94
CA ARG A 55 21.49 9.77 -0.19
C ARG A 55 20.48 8.63 -0.17
N ILE A 56 20.23 8.03 -1.33
CA ILE A 56 19.51 6.75 -1.43
C ILE A 56 20.43 5.63 -0.93
N VAL A 57 19.86 4.68 -0.19
CA VAL A 57 20.58 3.49 0.30
C VAL A 57 19.88 2.22 -0.16
N THR A 58 20.66 1.14 -0.31
CA THR A 58 20.14 -0.15 -0.73
C THR A 58 19.51 -0.90 0.45
N PRO A 59 18.59 -1.85 0.21
CA PRO A 59 18.06 -2.71 1.26
C PRO A 59 19.14 -3.47 2.04
N ALA A 60 20.21 -3.91 1.36
CA ALA A 60 21.35 -4.56 2.01
C ALA A 60 22.05 -3.64 3.02
N ALA A 61 22.24 -2.36 2.69
CA ALA A 61 22.82 -1.38 3.59
C ALA A 61 21.90 -1.10 4.81
N VAL A 62 20.58 -1.10 4.61
CA VAL A 62 19.61 -1.01 5.72
C VAL A 62 19.77 -2.22 6.65
N HIS A 63 19.79 -3.44 6.10
CA HIS A 63 19.94 -4.67 6.89
C HIS A 63 21.22 -4.68 7.71
N GLN A 64 22.35 -4.29 7.12
CA GLN A 64 23.63 -4.21 7.80
C GLN A 64 23.59 -3.23 8.98
N GLN A 65 22.96 -2.06 8.81
CA GLN A 65 22.84 -1.07 9.87
C GLN A 65 21.93 -1.56 11.01
N VAL A 66 20.82 -2.23 10.68
CA VAL A 66 19.91 -2.83 11.68
C VAL A 66 20.65 -3.89 12.51
N GLN A 67 21.39 -4.80 11.87
CA GLN A 67 22.11 -5.87 12.56
C GLN A 67 23.25 -5.35 13.44
N ALA A 68 23.86 -4.23 13.06
CA ALA A 68 24.98 -3.64 13.77
C ALA A 68 24.57 -2.71 14.93
N ALA A 69 23.26 -2.41 15.08
CA ALA A 69 22.74 -1.58 16.16
C ALA A 69 22.46 -2.42 17.43
N ASP A 70 22.43 -1.75 18.58
CA ASP A 70 21.97 -2.33 19.86
C ASP A 70 20.48 -2.05 20.09
N VAL A 71 20.02 -0.86 19.68
CA VAL A 71 18.63 -0.43 19.81
C VAL A 71 18.19 0.20 18.49
N VAL A 72 17.12 -0.31 17.88
CA VAL A 72 16.57 0.21 16.62
C VAL A 72 15.20 0.81 16.90
N TYR A 73 15.05 2.12 16.69
CA TYR A 73 13.82 2.88 16.87
C TYR A 73 13.09 3.01 15.55
N VAL A 74 11.98 2.30 15.40
CA VAL A 74 11.19 2.31 14.17
C VAL A 74 9.93 3.13 14.36
N GLY A 75 9.74 4.14 13.51
CA GLY A 75 8.56 4.99 13.53
C GLY A 75 7.35 4.27 12.97
N ASP A 76 6.22 4.36 13.68
CA ASP A 76 4.96 3.72 13.31
C ASP A 76 3.92 4.74 12.84
N TYR A 77 3.16 4.36 11.83
CA TYR A 77 1.91 5.02 11.46
C TYR A 77 0.79 4.03 11.79
N HIS A 78 0.21 4.18 12.98
CA HIS A 78 -0.61 3.13 13.62
C HIS A 78 -1.78 2.63 12.77
N THR A 79 -2.31 3.46 11.88
CA THR A 79 -3.44 3.12 11.01
C THR A 79 -3.02 2.46 9.69
N LEU A 80 -1.71 2.34 9.41
CA LEU A 80 -1.17 1.81 8.17
C LEU A 80 -0.54 0.41 8.38
N PRO A 81 -1.24 -0.69 8.01
CA PRO A 81 -0.72 -2.07 8.13
C PRO A 81 0.69 -2.26 7.57
N LEU A 82 0.99 -1.62 6.44
CA LEU A 82 2.28 -1.71 5.78
C LEU A 82 3.44 -1.20 6.64
N ALA A 83 3.20 -0.26 7.56
CA ALA A 83 4.21 0.22 8.49
C ALA A 83 4.59 -0.87 9.51
N GLN A 84 3.60 -1.63 9.99
CA GLN A 84 3.86 -2.75 10.90
C GLN A 84 4.47 -3.95 10.17
N GLU A 85 4.04 -4.25 8.95
CA GLU A 85 4.66 -5.29 8.10
C GLU A 85 6.13 -4.97 7.82
N THR A 86 6.44 -3.71 7.50
CA THR A 86 7.83 -3.26 7.29
C THR A 86 8.65 -3.39 8.58
N TYR A 87 8.08 -3.03 9.73
CA TYR A 87 8.75 -3.27 11.02
C TYR A 87 9.04 -4.75 11.24
N LEU A 88 8.08 -5.65 10.99
CA LEU A 88 8.29 -7.10 11.13
C LEU A 88 9.38 -7.61 10.19
N ALA A 89 9.44 -7.11 8.95
CA ALA A 89 10.53 -7.41 8.04
C ALA A 89 11.90 -6.97 8.60
N LEU A 90 11.99 -5.82 9.27
CA LEU A 90 13.23 -5.41 9.97
C LEU A 90 13.56 -6.33 11.15
N VAL A 91 12.54 -6.78 11.90
CA VAL A 91 12.74 -7.76 13.00
C VAL A 91 13.28 -9.07 12.46
N GLU A 92 12.78 -9.57 11.32
CA GLU A 92 13.34 -10.76 10.66
C GLU A 92 14.82 -10.59 10.31
N ARG A 93 15.22 -9.39 9.86
CA ARG A 93 16.63 -9.08 9.56
C ARG A 93 17.48 -8.97 10.82
N ALA A 94 16.90 -8.48 11.91
CA ALA A 94 17.55 -8.47 13.23
C ALA A 94 17.79 -9.90 13.75
N LEU A 95 16.88 -10.85 13.50
CA LEU A 95 17.06 -12.26 13.89
C LEU A 95 18.27 -12.91 13.21
N ALA A 96 18.59 -12.48 11.99
CA ALA A 96 19.78 -12.94 11.27
C ALA A 96 21.11 -12.43 11.87
N SER A 97 21.08 -11.54 12.88
CA SER A 97 22.29 -11.11 13.62
C SER A 97 22.85 -12.18 14.56
N GLY A 98 22.06 -13.22 14.88
CA GLY A 98 22.41 -14.23 15.89
C GLY A 98 22.27 -13.78 17.35
N ARG A 99 21.95 -12.51 17.60
CA ARG A 99 21.68 -11.98 18.96
C ARG A 99 20.25 -12.30 19.38
N ARG A 100 20.01 -12.35 20.70
CA ARG A 100 18.63 -12.32 21.22
C ARG A 100 17.96 -11.03 20.77
N VAL A 101 16.80 -11.16 20.11
CA VAL A 101 15.99 -10.02 19.67
C VAL A 101 14.80 -9.84 20.60
N VAL A 102 14.59 -8.61 21.05
CA VAL A 102 13.45 -8.22 21.91
C VAL A 102 12.61 -7.15 21.20
N MET A 103 11.29 -7.33 21.17
CA MET A 103 10.36 -6.36 20.60
C MET A 103 9.81 -5.44 21.69
N ALA A 104 10.11 -4.15 21.63
CA ALA A 104 9.58 -3.15 22.55
C ALA A 104 8.45 -2.36 21.86
N LEU A 105 7.20 -2.52 22.32
CA LEU A 105 6.01 -2.11 21.56
C LEU A 105 5.17 -1.07 22.29
N GLU A 106 4.89 0.07 21.64
CA GLU A 106 3.98 1.10 22.15
C GLU A 106 2.53 0.61 22.29
N CYS A 107 2.08 -0.27 21.39
CA CYS A 107 0.70 -0.79 21.45
C CYS A 107 0.41 -1.66 22.69
N VAL A 108 1.41 -1.87 23.56
CA VAL A 108 1.27 -2.58 24.82
C VAL A 108 1.63 -1.64 25.97
N GLU A 109 0.62 -1.25 26.75
CA GLU A 109 0.87 -0.53 28.00
C GLU A 109 1.62 -1.44 28.99
N GLY A 110 2.64 -0.93 29.68
CA GLY A 110 3.46 -1.74 30.57
C GLY A 110 2.69 -2.35 31.75
N ARG A 111 1.53 -1.80 32.14
CA ARG A 111 0.63 -2.42 33.12
C ARG A 111 0.05 -3.76 32.67
N HIS A 112 0.08 -4.07 31.37
CA HIS A 112 -0.42 -5.32 30.80
C HIS A 112 0.70 -6.34 30.54
N GLN A 113 1.95 -6.06 30.95
CA GLN A 113 3.10 -6.95 30.71
C GLN A 113 2.85 -8.40 31.18
N ALA A 114 2.34 -8.58 32.41
CA ALA A 114 2.06 -9.91 32.94
C ALA A 114 1.04 -10.70 32.09
N ALA A 115 0.08 -10.01 31.45
CA ALA A 115 -0.87 -10.65 30.56
C ALA A 115 -0.23 -11.09 29.24
N VAL A 116 0.68 -10.27 28.68
CA VAL A 116 1.46 -10.61 27.49
C VAL A 116 2.36 -11.81 27.77
N ASP A 117 3.04 -11.84 28.91
CA ASP A 117 3.93 -12.94 29.30
C ASP A 117 3.15 -14.24 29.52
N ALA A 118 1.98 -14.17 30.18
CA ALA A 118 1.10 -15.33 30.37
C ALA A 118 0.57 -15.87 29.03
N TRP A 119 0.18 -15.00 28.11
CA TRP A 119 -0.28 -15.38 26.78
C TRP A 119 0.83 -16.04 25.95
N ARG A 120 2.03 -15.45 25.96
CA ARG A 120 3.21 -16.00 25.28
C ARG A 120 3.57 -17.39 25.82
N ALA A 121 3.42 -17.60 27.12
CA ALA A 121 3.62 -18.89 27.78
C ALA A 121 2.44 -19.88 27.60
N GLY A 122 1.40 -19.53 26.84
CA GLY A 122 0.22 -20.38 26.63
C GLY A 122 -0.75 -20.47 27.81
N ARG A 123 -0.55 -19.67 28.86
CA ARG A 123 -1.39 -19.62 30.08
C ARG A 123 -2.57 -18.65 29.99
N LEU A 124 -2.64 -17.83 28.93
CA LEU A 124 -3.75 -16.92 28.67
C LEU A 124 -4.22 -17.08 27.21
N PRO A 125 -5.53 -17.25 26.95
CA PRO A 125 -6.05 -17.26 25.59
C PRO A 125 -5.87 -15.92 24.89
N GLU A 126 -5.69 -15.94 23.56
CA GLU A 126 -5.49 -14.73 22.76
C GLU A 126 -6.65 -13.73 22.90
N ARG A 127 -7.90 -14.21 22.84
CA ARG A 127 -9.09 -13.36 23.02
C ARG A 127 -9.05 -12.60 24.35
N SER A 128 -8.60 -13.24 25.42
CA SER A 128 -8.48 -12.61 26.74
C SER A 128 -7.35 -11.57 26.78
N LEU A 129 -6.23 -11.82 26.08
CA LEU A 129 -5.17 -10.81 25.94
C LEU A 129 -5.69 -9.59 25.18
N LEU A 130 -6.28 -9.79 23.99
CA LEU A 130 -6.79 -8.69 23.16
C LEU A 130 -7.81 -7.84 23.91
N SER A 131 -8.71 -8.46 24.67
CA SER A 131 -9.64 -7.73 25.52
C SER A 131 -8.96 -6.89 26.61
N ARG A 132 -7.88 -7.40 27.24
CA ARG A 132 -7.13 -6.65 28.25
C ARG A 132 -6.36 -5.47 27.64
N LEU A 133 -5.89 -5.62 26.41
CA LEU A 133 -5.19 -4.56 25.68
C LEU A 133 -6.16 -3.53 25.08
N GLY A 134 -7.47 -3.72 25.19
CA GLY A 134 -8.47 -2.84 24.55
C GLY A 134 -8.53 -3.02 23.02
N LEU A 135 -8.05 -4.16 22.50
CA LEU A 135 -7.94 -4.47 21.08
C LEU A 135 -9.03 -5.47 20.62
N SER A 136 -10.12 -5.59 21.38
CA SER A 136 -11.27 -6.43 21.00
C SER A 136 -11.86 -5.95 19.69
N SER A 137 -11.99 -6.87 18.72
CA SER A 137 -12.43 -6.56 17.36
C SER A 137 -13.81 -5.89 17.32
N GLY A 138 -13.87 -4.66 16.83
CA GLY A 138 -15.07 -4.13 16.20
C GLY A 138 -15.38 -4.89 14.90
N VAL A 139 -16.64 -4.88 14.48
CA VAL A 139 -17.22 -5.69 13.38
C VAL A 139 -16.54 -5.43 12.01
N SER A 140 -15.79 -4.35 11.85
CA SER A 140 -15.27 -3.88 10.56
C SER A 140 -13.90 -4.42 10.14
N GLY A 141 -13.12 -5.08 10.99
CA GLY A 141 -11.80 -5.60 10.58
C GLY A 141 -10.76 -4.53 10.19
N PHE A 142 -11.06 -3.25 10.43
CA PHE A 142 -10.20 -2.07 10.17
C PHE A 142 -9.85 -1.30 11.46
N GLY A 143 -9.95 -1.95 12.62
CA GLY A 143 -9.61 -1.32 13.90
C GLY A 143 -8.10 -1.36 14.20
N SER A 144 -7.67 -0.48 15.12
CA SER A 144 -6.32 -0.41 15.71
C SER A 144 -5.78 -1.77 16.23
N GLY A 145 -6.67 -2.73 16.50
CA GLY A 145 -6.34 -4.08 16.94
C GLY A 145 -5.70 -5.00 15.90
N THR A 146 -5.82 -4.71 14.60
CA THR A 146 -5.30 -5.61 13.53
C THR A 146 -3.78 -5.63 13.47
N GLY A 147 -3.13 -4.46 13.49
CA GLY A 147 -1.67 -4.32 13.50
C GLY A 147 -1.05 -4.91 14.77
N ALA A 148 -1.60 -4.56 15.94
CA ALA A 148 -1.12 -5.08 17.22
C ALA A 148 -1.24 -6.63 17.31
N ARG A 149 -2.32 -7.22 16.77
CA ARG A 149 -2.46 -8.67 16.71
C ARG A 149 -1.40 -9.33 15.82
N ALA A 150 -1.09 -8.72 14.67
CA ALA A 150 -0.04 -9.23 13.77
C ALA A 150 1.34 -9.20 14.45
N LEU A 151 1.68 -8.09 15.13
CA LEU A 151 2.92 -7.93 15.90
C LEU A 151 3.07 -9.00 16.99
N LEU A 152 2.03 -9.17 17.82
CA LEU A 152 2.04 -10.16 18.90
C LEU A 152 2.13 -11.58 18.33
N SER A 153 1.34 -11.90 17.30
CA SER A 153 1.35 -13.22 16.66
C SER A 153 2.72 -13.57 16.09
N PHE A 154 3.40 -12.60 15.46
CA PHE A 154 4.77 -12.76 14.99
C PHE A 154 5.72 -13.05 16.16
N ALA A 155 5.67 -12.26 17.23
CA ALA A 155 6.50 -12.46 18.41
C ALA A 155 6.32 -13.86 19.01
N ARG A 156 5.07 -14.35 19.10
CA ARG A 156 4.79 -15.71 19.60
C ARG A 156 5.31 -16.80 18.67
N ARG A 157 5.13 -16.65 17.35
CA ARG A 157 5.62 -17.60 16.34
C ARG A 157 7.15 -17.76 16.41
N HIS A 158 7.86 -16.64 16.56
CA HIS A 158 9.32 -16.60 16.65
C HIS A 158 9.85 -16.70 18.09
N ARG A 159 8.98 -16.93 19.08
CA ARG A 159 9.29 -17.03 20.52
C ARG A 159 10.01 -15.81 21.11
N LEU A 160 9.85 -14.64 20.49
CA LEU A 160 10.48 -13.40 20.90
C LEU A 160 9.89 -12.88 22.21
N GLU A 161 10.72 -12.20 22.99
CA GLU A 161 10.26 -11.43 24.15
C GLU A 161 9.59 -10.15 23.66
N VAL A 162 8.48 -9.79 24.31
CA VAL A 162 7.75 -8.55 24.05
C VAL A 162 7.76 -7.71 25.31
N VAL A 163 8.23 -6.47 25.20
CA VAL A 163 8.21 -5.50 26.29
C VAL A 163 7.22 -4.40 25.94
N GLY A 164 6.16 -4.26 26.73
CA GLY A 164 5.24 -3.14 26.60
C GLY A 164 5.86 -1.86 27.12
N ILE A 165 5.91 -0.81 26.31
CA ILE A 165 6.65 0.43 26.63
C ILE A 165 5.75 1.66 26.76
N ASP A 166 4.43 1.52 26.60
CA ASP A 166 3.53 2.65 26.74
C ASP A 166 2.92 2.78 28.14
N ARG A 167 2.46 3.99 28.44
CA ARG A 167 1.64 4.32 29.61
C ARG A 167 0.59 5.35 29.23
N ARG A 168 -0.55 5.32 29.93
CA ARG A 168 -1.47 6.46 29.91
C ARG A 168 -0.81 7.68 30.55
N ALA A 169 -0.90 8.80 29.83
CA ALA A 169 -0.53 10.12 30.29
C ALA A 169 -1.48 11.15 29.65
N GLN A 170 -1.86 12.18 30.41
CA GLN A 170 -2.73 13.27 29.94
C GLN A 170 -2.04 14.62 30.14
N GLY A 171 -2.54 15.66 29.48
CA GLY A 171 -2.01 17.01 29.55
C GLY A 171 -0.86 17.29 28.58
N GLU A 172 -0.34 18.53 28.64
CA GLU A 172 0.61 19.08 27.66
C GLU A 172 1.97 18.37 27.61
N ARG A 173 2.35 17.71 28.72
CA ARG A 173 3.61 16.94 28.82
C ARG A 173 3.43 15.44 28.55
N SER A 174 2.25 15.01 28.11
CA SER A 174 1.91 13.58 27.92
C SER A 174 2.93 12.84 27.06
N LEU A 175 3.33 13.39 25.89
CA LEU A 175 4.32 12.78 25.01
C LEU A 175 5.69 12.60 25.70
N ALA A 176 6.17 13.62 26.41
CA ALA A 176 7.46 13.56 27.10
C ALA A 176 7.45 12.55 28.27
N LEU A 177 6.32 12.41 28.98
CA LEU A 177 6.14 11.43 30.05
C LEU A 177 6.05 10.00 29.52
N ARG A 178 5.41 9.81 28.36
CA ARG A 178 5.37 8.51 27.65
C ARG A 178 6.77 8.12 27.19
N ASP A 179 7.51 9.05 26.59
CA ASP A 179 8.90 8.86 26.20
C ASP A 179 9.80 8.47 27.39
N ALA A 180 9.68 9.15 28.52
CA ALA A 180 10.48 8.85 29.71
C ALA A 180 10.23 7.44 30.24
N TYR A 181 8.96 7.03 30.30
CA TYR A 181 8.58 5.69 30.72
C TYR A 181 9.05 4.60 29.76
N ALA A 182 8.88 4.82 28.45
CA ALA A 182 9.38 3.92 27.43
C ALA A 182 10.92 3.80 27.54
N ALA A 183 11.60 4.92 27.76
CA ALA A 183 13.05 4.97 27.86
C ALA A 183 13.61 4.11 28.99
N GLU A 184 13.04 4.19 30.19
CA GLU A 184 13.45 3.35 31.33
C GLU A 184 13.34 1.86 31.02
N ARG A 185 12.26 1.45 30.35
CA ARG A 185 12.01 0.03 30.02
C ARG A 185 12.93 -0.46 28.91
N ILE A 186 13.16 0.36 27.89
CA ILE A 186 14.10 0.07 26.80
C ILE A 186 15.53 -0.03 27.37
N ALA A 187 15.95 0.94 28.18
CA ALA A 187 17.28 0.95 28.80
C ALA A 187 17.49 -0.27 29.71
N ARG A 188 16.49 -0.64 30.53
CA ARG A 188 16.55 -1.87 31.35
C ARG A 188 16.75 -3.12 30.50
N THR A 189 16.02 -3.22 29.39
CA THR A 189 16.12 -4.36 28.46
C THR A 189 17.49 -4.40 27.79
N ALA A 190 17.97 -3.26 27.30
CA ALA A 190 19.24 -3.15 26.61
C ALA A 190 20.45 -3.43 27.53
N ARG A 191 20.32 -3.18 28.84
CA ARG A 191 21.32 -3.48 29.87
C ARG A 191 21.47 -4.97 30.21
N ALA A 192 20.61 -5.84 29.71
CA ALA A 192 20.77 -7.28 29.95
C ALA A 192 22.17 -7.76 29.53
N GLU A 193 22.70 -8.74 30.28
CA GLU A 193 24.08 -9.23 30.16
C GLU A 193 24.39 -9.75 28.75
N ASP A 194 23.43 -10.43 28.13
CA ASP A 194 23.54 -10.96 26.77
C ASP A 194 23.43 -9.89 25.67
N ARG A 195 23.27 -8.61 26.07
CA ARG A 195 23.18 -7.43 25.20
C ARG A 195 22.24 -7.67 24.01
N PRO A 196 20.92 -7.82 24.24
CA PRO A 196 19.99 -8.11 23.17
C PRO A 196 19.94 -6.96 22.15
N LEU A 197 19.53 -7.27 20.93
CA LEU A 197 19.14 -6.28 19.93
C LEU A 197 17.68 -5.90 20.19
N VAL A 198 17.45 -4.66 20.62
CA VAL A 198 16.11 -4.18 21.00
C VAL A 198 15.45 -3.48 19.81
N MET A 199 14.38 -4.07 19.28
CA MET A 199 13.58 -3.54 18.19
C MET A 199 12.39 -2.77 18.75
N VAL A 200 12.46 -1.44 18.72
CA VAL A 200 11.44 -0.54 19.28
C VAL A 200 10.45 -0.12 18.18
N LEU A 201 9.15 -0.24 18.43
CA LEU A 201 8.09 0.29 17.56
C LEU A 201 7.24 1.30 18.34
N VAL A 202 7.28 2.56 17.92
CA VAL A 202 6.54 3.68 18.52
C VAL A 202 6.10 4.66 17.43
N GLY A 203 5.08 5.47 17.70
CA GLY A 203 4.54 6.46 16.77
C GLY A 203 5.63 7.34 16.18
N GLN A 204 5.51 7.66 14.89
CA GLN A 204 6.57 8.28 14.09
C GLN A 204 7.24 9.53 14.69
N TYR A 205 6.53 10.29 15.52
CA TYR A 205 7.11 11.47 16.17
C TYR A 205 8.05 11.11 17.32
N HIS A 206 7.79 10.01 18.04
CA HIS A 206 8.58 9.57 19.17
C HIS A 206 10.02 9.19 18.79
N VAL A 207 10.24 8.66 17.59
CA VAL A 207 11.57 8.18 17.16
C VAL A 207 12.56 9.28 16.78
N ALA A 208 12.15 10.55 16.72
CA ALA A 208 13.11 11.60 16.40
C ALA A 208 14.25 11.64 17.44
N PRO A 209 15.53 11.76 17.06
CA PRO A 209 16.67 11.64 17.98
C PRO A 209 16.55 12.46 19.27
N CYS A 210 15.97 13.67 19.19
CA CYS A 210 15.75 14.55 20.34
C CYS A 210 14.59 14.15 21.29
N HIS A 211 13.86 13.07 21.00
CA HIS A 211 12.71 12.59 21.74
C HIS A 211 13.07 11.29 22.49
N LEU A 212 12.39 10.17 22.20
CA LEU A 212 12.61 8.89 22.88
C LEU A 212 14.08 8.43 22.84
N PRO A 213 14.81 8.47 21.70
CA PRO A 213 16.21 8.05 21.68
C PRO A 213 17.08 8.81 22.68
N ALA A 214 16.99 10.14 22.75
CA ALA A 214 17.72 10.94 23.74
C ALA A 214 17.31 10.61 25.18
N GLN A 215 16.06 10.22 25.44
CA GLN A 215 15.65 9.78 26.77
C GLN A 215 16.25 8.41 27.13
N VAL A 216 16.33 7.49 26.16
CA VAL A 216 17.00 6.19 26.35
C VAL A 216 18.49 6.37 26.60
N GLU A 217 19.17 7.22 25.84
CA GLU A 217 20.58 7.55 26.05
C GLU A 217 20.82 8.08 27.47
N ARG A 218 19.98 9.01 27.95
CA ARG A 218 20.05 9.48 29.35
C ARG A 218 19.79 8.36 30.35
N ALA A 219 18.83 7.49 30.07
CA ALA A 219 18.49 6.38 30.96
C ALA A 219 19.57 5.29 30.98
N LEU A 220 20.36 5.14 29.91
CA LEU A 220 21.51 4.23 29.79
C LEU A 220 22.76 4.76 30.49
N GLY A 221 22.97 6.08 30.52
CA GLY A 221 24.15 6.68 31.15
C GLY A 221 25.45 6.15 30.53
N GLU A 222 26.34 5.59 31.34
CA GLU A 222 27.63 5.03 30.89
C GLU A 222 27.48 3.74 30.06
N ASP A 223 26.35 3.04 30.15
CA ASP A 223 26.04 1.83 29.35
C ASP A 223 25.62 2.16 27.92
N ALA A 224 26.34 3.08 27.26
CA ALA A 224 25.98 3.60 25.95
C ALA A 224 25.73 2.47 24.94
N ARG A 225 24.62 2.58 24.20
CA ARG A 225 24.19 1.61 23.19
C ARG A 225 24.14 2.28 21.83
N ARG A 226 24.54 1.53 20.80
CA ARG A 226 24.45 2.03 19.43
C ARG A 226 22.98 2.09 18.99
N GLY A 227 22.41 3.29 19.01
CA GLY A 227 21.07 3.56 18.52
C GLY A 227 21.01 3.71 17.01
N LEU A 228 19.93 3.22 16.39
CA LEU A 228 19.58 3.49 15.00
C LEU A 228 18.13 3.97 14.93
N VAL A 229 17.90 5.15 14.34
CA VAL A 229 16.54 5.64 14.05
C VAL A 229 16.15 5.25 12.63
N VAL A 230 14.98 4.65 12.49
CA VAL A 230 14.37 4.27 11.22
C VAL A 230 12.99 4.90 11.12
N TYR A 231 12.90 5.99 10.37
CA TYR A 231 11.64 6.59 9.99
C TYR A 231 10.93 5.75 8.93
N GLN A 232 9.60 5.88 8.86
CA GLN A 232 8.80 5.33 7.77
C GLN A 232 8.01 6.46 7.10
N ASN A 233 8.02 6.48 5.76
CA ASN A 233 7.21 7.34 4.91
C ASN A 233 7.26 8.84 5.26
N ALA A 234 8.43 9.33 5.68
CA ALA A 234 8.53 10.70 6.14
C ALA A 234 8.20 11.70 5.01
N GLU A 235 7.19 12.53 5.23
CA GLU A 235 6.56 13.39 4.22
C GLU A 235 7.59 14.26 3.46
N GLY A 236 8.47 14.96 4.18
CA GLY A 236 9.44 15.86 3.58
C GLY A 236 10.44 15.14 2.66
N VAL A 237 10.91 13.97 3.08
CA VAL A 237 11.76 13.08 2.27
C VAL A 237 11.03 12.64 1.02
N TRP A 238 9.79 12.15 1.14
CA TRP A 238 9.02 11.65 0.01
C TRP A 238 8.80 12.75 -1.04
N TRP A 239 8.34 13.94 -0.64
CA TRP A 239 8.12 15.05 -1.57
C TRP A 239 9.41 15.57 -2.19
N ARG A 240 10.54 15.45 -1.50
CA ARG A 240 11.84 15.79 -2.08
C ARG A 240 12.22 14.81 -3.18
N LEU A 241 12.15 13.51 -2.91
CA LEU A 241 12.37 12.46 -3.92
C LEU A 241 11.42 12.60 -5.11
N ALA A 242 10.15 12.95 -4.87
CA ALA A 242 9.14 13.08 -5.90
C ALA A 242 9.43 14.27 -6.83
N ARG A 243 9.88 15.41 -6.28
CA ARG A 243 10.33 16.57 -7.07
C ARG A 243 11.59 16.30 -7.87
N GLU A 244 12.48 15.46 -7.34
CA GLU A 244 13.72 15.04 -8.00
C GLU A 244 13.53 13.86 -8.98
N GLY A 245 12.34 13.26 -8.99
CA GLY A 245 12.00 12.12 -9.83
C GLY A 245 12.63 10.79 -9.48
N ARG A 246 12.79 10.55 -8.19
CA ARG A 246 13.53 9.40 -7.65
C ARG A 246 12.68 8.51 -6.75
N VAL A 247 11.36 8.69 -6.73
CA VAL A 247 10.45 7.90 -5.87
C VAL A 247 10.50 6.42 -6.26
N GLY A 248 10.39 6.10 -7.57
CA GLY A 248 10.45 4.72 -8.05
C GLY A 248 11.75 4.00 -7.64
N ALA A 249 12.89 4.70 -7.72
CA ALA A 249 14.22 4.13 -7.48
C ALA A 249 14.66 4.07 -6.00
N ALA A 250 13.96 4.72 -5.08
CA ALA A 250 14.39 4.86 -3.68
C ALA A 250 13.56 4.00 -2.73
N GLU A 251 13.98 2.80 -2.35
CA GLU A 251 13.30 2.04 -1.28
C GLU A 251 13.60 2.59 0.12
N ALA A 252 14.82 3.08 0.30
CA ALA A 252 15.29 3.66 1.54
C ALA A 252 16.25 4.82 1.28
N VAL A 253 16.31 5.77 2.22
CA VAL A 253 17.29 6.85 2.21
C VAL A 253 17.97 6.99 3.57
N GLU A 254 19.18 7.54 3.56
CA GLU A 254 19.88 7.99 4.76
C GLU A 254 19.68 9.51 4.92
N LEU A 255 19.45 9.96 6.14
CA LEU A 255 19.35 11.36 6.55
C LEU A 255 20.72 11.89 6.99
N ALA A 256 20.82 13.21 7.20
CA ALA A 256 22.11 13.85 7.52
C ALA A 256 22.73 13.37 8.84
N ASP A 257 21.92 12.92 9.80
CA ASP A 257 22.35 12.40 11.10
C ASP A 257 22.58 10.87 11.11
N GLY A 258 22.57 10.23 9.93
CA GLY A 258 22.74 8.78 9.80
C GLY A 258 21.47 7.97 10.07
N SER A 259 20.35 8.62 10.42
CA SER A 259 19.05 7.95 10.51
C SER A 259 18.61 7.44 9.13
N LEU A 260 17.77 6.42 9.11
CA LEU A 260 17.19 5.86 7.89
C LEU A 260 15.74 6.32 7.74
N CYS A 261 15.26 6.38 6.50
CA CYS A 261 13.84 6.51 6.20
C CYS A 261 13.44 5.49 5.13
N LEU A 262 12.52 4.59 5.48
CA LEU A 262 11.97 3.59 4.57
C LEU A 262 10.72 4.13 3.88
N LEU A 263 10.57 3.86 2.59
CA LEU A 263 9.54 4.47 1.75
C LEU A 263 8.57 3.40 1.21
N ASN A 264 7.80 2.80 2.11
CA ASN A 264 6.85 1.75 1.78
C ASN A 264 5.49 2.30 1.28
N ALA A 265 5.12 3.53 1.62
CA ALA A 265 3.88 4.17 1.19
C ALA A 265 4.08 5.65 0.82
N SER A 266 3.15 6.20 0.04
CA SER A 266 3.10 7.64 -0.21
C SER A 266 2.42 8.39 0.96
N PRO A 267 2.70 9.69 1.15
CA PRO A 267 2.01 10.52 2.15
C PRO A 267 0.48 10.50 2.00
N VAL A 268 -0.02 10.36 0.75
CA VAL A 268 -1.44 10.21 0.43
C VAL A 268 -1.99 8.89 1.00
N VAL A 269 -1.27 7.79 0.84
CA VAL A 269 -1.68 6.49 1.41
C VAL A 269 -1.68 6.53 2.94
N CYS A 270 -0.66 7.16 3.56
CA CYS A 270 -0.62 7.33 5.01
C CYS A 270 -1.85 8.11 5.51
N GLN A 271 -2.11 9.29 4.93
CA GLN A 271 -3.26 10.12 5.30
C GLN A 271 -4.59 9.41 5.09
N GLN A 272 -4.74 8.69 3.96
CA GLN A 272 -5.94 7.91 3.71
C GLN A 272 -6.17 6.84 4.77
N SER A 273 -5.12 6.11 5.17
CA SER A 273 -5.26 5.10 6.23
C SER A 273 -5.77 5.68 7.55
N PHE A 274 -5.41 6.93 7.86
CA PHE A 274 -5.90 7.62 9.05
C PHE A 274 -7.36 8.05 8.92
N LEU A 275 -7.76 8.53 7.74
CA LEU A 275 -9.16 8.85 7.45
C LEU A 275 -10.05 7.59 7.51
N ASP A 276 -9.58 6.47 6.95
CA ASP A 276 -10.29 5.18 7.00
C ASP A 276 -10.45 4.69 8.45
N TYR A 277 -9.43 4.89 9.29
CA TYR A 277 -9.51 4.61 10.72
C TYR A 277 -10.55 5.49 11.43
N LEU A 278 -10.58 6.79 11.16
CA LEU A 278 -11.59 7.69 11.73
C LEU A 278 -13.01 7.29 11.29
N GLU A 279 -13.18 6.86 10.02
CA GLU A 279 -14.44 6.31 9.51
C GLU A 279 -14.84 5.04 10.28
N ALA A 280 -13.89 4.11 10.49
CA ALA A 280 -14.16 2.86 11.19
C ALA A 280 -14.51 3.06 12.68
N GLU A 281 -13.86 4.01 13.36
CA GLU A 281 -14.12 4.31 14.78
C GLU A 281 -15.44 5.08 14.98
N ALA A 282 -15.91 5.83 13.98
CA ALA A 282 -17.20 6.51 14.01
C ALA A 282 -18.41 5.55 13.92
N GLY A 283 -18.19 4.28 13.54
CA GLY A 283 -19.25 3.27 13.42
C GLY A 283 -20.22 3.53 12.27
N ASP A 284 -21.52 3.25 12.47
CA ASP A 284 -22.61 3.53 11.50
C ASP A 284 -22.97 5.02 11.42
N ALA A 285 -22.33 5.88 12.21
CA ALA A 285 -22.42 7.32 12.00
C ALA A 285 -21.49 7.65 10.82
N PRO A 286 -22.01 7.91 9.62
CA PRO A 286 -21.14 8.22 8.50
C PRO A 286 -20.36 9.48 8.87
N LEU A 287 -19.06 9.51 8.54
CA LEU A 287 -18.33 10.75 8.33
C LEU A 287 -18.89 11.43 7.07
N VAL A 288 -20.19 11.74 7.11
CA VAL A 288 -21.07 12.08 5.98
C VAL A 288 -21.04 10.98 4.91
N ASP A 289 -22.21 10.63 4.37
CA ASP A 289 -22.45 9.57 3.36
C ASP A 289 -21.84 9.90 1.97
N ARG A 290 -20.61 10.40 1.99
CA ARG A 290 -19.92 11.11 0.91
C ARG A 290 -18.50 10.61 0.71
N SER A 291 -17.92 9.83 1.62
CA SER A 291 -16.50 9.52 1.57
C SER A 291 -16.11 8.62 0.37
N ALA A 292 -16.79 7.49 0.14
CA ALA A 292 -16.50 6.59 -0.98
C ALA A 292 -16.81 7.20 -2.35
N ALA A 293 -17.96 7.87 -2.47
CA ALA A 293 -18.38 8.53 -3.71
C ALA A 293 -17.53 9.76 -4.04
N GLU A 294 -17.18 10.59 -3.04
CA GLU A 294 -16.25 11.71 -3.23
C GLU A 294 -14.86 11.20 -3.59
N ARG A 295 -14.34 10.17 -2.90
CA ARG A 295 -13.06 9.53 -3.22
C ARG A 295 -13.02 9.02 -4.66
N PHE A 296 -14.05 8.30 -5.07
CA PHE A 296 -14.17 7.80 -6.44
C PHE A 296 -14.23 8.95 -7.45
N ARG A 297 -15.01 10.00 -7.15
CA ARG A 297 -15.10 11.21 -7.98
C ARG A 297 -13.75 11.88 -8.13
N GLU A 298 -13.03 12.08 -7.04
CA GLU A 298 -11.69 12.67 -7.04
C GLU A 298 -10.74 11.88 -7.92
N MET A 299 -10.61 10.56 -7.69
CA MET A 299 -9.73 9.70 -8.47
C MET A 299 -10.10 9.70 -9.95
N SER A 300 -11.39 9.70 -10.26
CA SER A 300 -11.89 9.77 -11.63
C SER A 300 -11.52 11.10 -12.31
N GLU A 301 -11.67 12.23 -11.64
CA GLU A 301 -11.27 13.54 -12.19
C GLU A 301 -9.77 13.63 -12.43
N LEU A 302 -9.00 13.07 -11.50
CA LEU A 302 -7.54 13.07 -11.52
C LEU A 302 -7.00 12.19 -12.67
N ILE A 303 -7.45 10.94 -12.75
CA ILE A 303 -7.10 10.01 -13.82
C ILE A 303 -7.64 10.52 -15.16
N GLY A 304 -8.87 11.05 -15.18
CA GLY A 304 -9.48 11.68 -16.35
C GLY A 304 -8.64 12.83 -16.92
N ARG A 305 -8.08 13.70 -16.09
CA ARG A 305 -7.16 14.76 -16.56
C ARG A 305 -5.91 14.17 -17.22
N LEU A 306 -5.29 13.15 -16.62
CA LEU A 306 -4.11 12.51 -17.20
C LEU A 306 -4.43 11.84 -18.54
N ALA A 307 -5.52 11.05 -18.58
CA ALA A 307 -6.05 10.37 -19.76
C ALA A 307 -6.64 11.33 -20.82
N GLY A 308 -6.82 12.60 -20.48
CA GLY A 308 -7.46 13.59 -21.36
C GLY A 308 -8.95 13.29 -21.60
N VAL A 309 -9.61 12.64 -20.65
CA VAL A 309 -11.02 12.24 -20.75
C VAL A 309 -11.86 13.10 -19.81
N PRO A 310 -12.82 13.89 -20.33
CA PRO A 310 -13.67 14.72 -19.49
C PRO A 310 -14.71 13.86 -18.77
N VAL A 311 -14.57 13.71 -17.45
CA VAL A 311 -15.48 12.90 -16.63
C VAL A 311 -16.59 13.68 -15.93
N GLY A 312 -16.51 15.02 -15.90
CA GLY A 312 -17.36 15.88 -15.06
C GLY A 312 -18.86 15.56 -15.12
N ARG A 313 -19.46 15.60 -16.31
CA ARG A 313 -20.89 15.28 -16.50
C ARG A 313 -21.20 13.79 -16.25
N ALA A 314 -20.25 12.90 -16.57
CA ALA A 314 -20.45 11.47 -16.39
C ALA A 314 -20.50 11.06 -14.91
N LEU A 315 -19.82 11.81 -14.03
CA LEU A 315 -19.80 11.59 -12.59
C LEU A 315 -21.14 11.83 -11.91
N ASP A 316 -22.04 12.60 -12.52
CA ASP A 316 -23.39 12.81 -11.97
C ASP A 316 -24.31 11.62 -12.25
N SER A 317 -23.91 10.76 -13.19
CA SER A 317 -24.62 9.55 -13.57
C SER A 317 -24.05 8.27 -12.96
N VAL A 318 -22.85 8.34 -12.35
CA VAL A 318 -22.19 7.16 -11.79
C VAL A 318 -22.71 6.88 -10.38
N GLU A 319 -22.98 5.61 -10.09
CA GLU A 319 -23.32 5.16 -8.75
C GLU A 319 -22.09 4.53 -8.12
N VAL A 320 -21.81 4.88 -6.87
CA VAL A 320 -20.74 4.25 -6.08
C VAL A 320 -21.40 3.49 -4.95
N ALA A 321 -21.20 2.18 -4.93
CA ALA A 321 -21.77 1.28 -3.95
C ALA A 321 -20.66 0.49 -3.26
N THR A 322 -20.92 0.03 -2.05
CA THR A 322 -19.97 -0.61 -1.15
C THR A 322 -20.55 -1.92 -0.60
N VAL A 323 -19.77 -2.65 0.20
CA VAL A 323 -20.28 -3.85 0.91
C VAL A 323 -21.41 -3.49 1.90
N ALA A 324 -21.49 -2.25 2.37
CA ALA A 324 -22.54 -1.81 3.29
C ALA A 324 -23.92 -1.71 2.60
N ASP A 325 -23.94 -1.61 1.26
CA ASP A 325 -25.16 -1.47 0.47
C ASP A 325 -25.85 -2.82 0.23
N GLY A 326 -26.72 -3.25 1.15
CA GLY A 326 -27.41 -4.54 1.09
C GLY A 326 -28.30 -4.75 -0.16
N ASP A 327 -28.77 -3.67 -0.79
CA ASP A 327 -29.62 -3.68 -1.98
C ASP A 327 -28.86 -3.40 -3.30
N VAL A 328 -27.53 -3.33 -3.26
CA VAL A 328 -26.67 -2.98 -4.42
C VAL A 328 -26.98 -3.81 -5.67
N LEU A 329 -27.21 -5.12 -5.53
CA LEU A 329 -27.53 -5.99 -6.65
C LEU A 329 -28.86 -5.62 -7.33
N ALA A 330 -29.87 -5.24 -6.55
CA ALA A 330 -31.16 -4.82 -7.08
C ALA A 330 -31.05 -3.47 -7.81
N ARG A 331 -30.19 -2.56 -7.32
CA ARG A 331 -29.91 -1.29 -8.00
C ARG A 331 -29.17 -1.50 -9.31
N ILE A 332 -28.13 -2.32 -9.33
CA ILE A 332 -27.39 -2.69 -10.54
C ILE A 332 -28.32 -3.34 -11.58
N GLN A 333 -29.19 -4.27 -11.13
CA GLN A 333 -30.16 -4.92 -12.00
C GLN A 333 -31.10 -3.91 -12.68
N ARG A 334 -31.65 -2.95 -11.92
CA ARG A 334 -32.55 -1.92 -12.45
C ARG A 334 -31.88 -1.02 -13.48
N ARG A 335 -30.59 -0.72 -13.32
CA ARG A 335 -29.84 0.20 -14.18
C ARG A 335 -29.32 -0.46 -15.46
N GLY A 336 -28.76 -1.67 -15.37
CA GLY A 336 -28.07 -2.33 -16.49
C GLY A 336 -28.88 -3.32 -17.31
N ARG A 337 -30.14 -3.61 -16.93
CA ARG A 337 -31.05 -4.54 -17.64
C ARG A 337 -30.41 -5.92 -17.90
N PHE A 338 -29.78 -6.51 -16.90
CA PHE A 338 -29.07 -7.79 -17.01
C PHE A 338 -30.03 -8.99 -17.13
N THR A 339 -29.61 -10.00 -17.87
CA THR A 339 -30.23 -11.33 -17.90
C THR A 339 -30.01 -12.08 -16.58
N HIS A 340 -30.79 -13.14 -16.32
CA HIS A 340 -30.66 -13.94 -15.10
C HIS A 340 -29.27 -14.58 -14.93
N SER A 341 -28.66 -15.02 -16.04
CA SER A 341 -27.31 -15.61 -16.04
C SER A 341 -26.25 -14.56 -15.68
N GLU A 342 -26.32 -13.37 -16.26
CA GLU A 342 -25.41 -12.25 -15.96
C GLU A 342 -25.55 -11.79 -14.51
N LEU A 343 -26.78 -11.71 -13.97
CA LEU A 343 -27.00 -11.38 -12.56
C LEU A 343 -26.41 -12.43 -11.63
N THR A 344 -26.46 -13.71 -12.00
CA THR A 344 -25.86 -14.78 -11.22
C THR A 344 -24.32 -14.69 -11.21
N GLN A 345 -23.72 -14.31 -12.35
CA GLN A 345 -22.28 -14.02 -12.43
C GLN A 345 -21.90 -12.81 -11.59
N LEU A 346 -22.62 -11.71 -11.73
CA LEU A 346 -22.39 -10.48 -10.97
C LEU A 346 -22.55 -10.70 -9.46
N ARG A 347 -23.58 -11.46 -9.05
CA ARG A 347 -23.77 -11.84 -7.66
C ARG A 347 -22.59 -12.65 -7.12
N ARG A 348 -22.04 -13.58 -7.91
CA ARG A 348 -20.83 -14.32 -7.51
C ARG A 348 -19.62 -13.40 -7.31
N HIS A 349 -19.42 -12.42 -8.19
CA HIS A 349 -18.33 -11.43 -8.11
C HIS A 349 -18.47 -10.50 -6.90
N ILE A 350 -19.67 -9.99 -6.64
CA ILE A 350 -19.95 -9.18 -5.44
C ILE A 350 -19.74 -10.00 -4.16
N LEU A 351 -20.21 -11.26 -4.14
CA LEU A 351 -20.03 -12.15 -2.99
C LEU A 351 -18.58 -12.61 -2.78
N SER A 352 -17.74 -12.60 -3.82
CA SER A 352 -16.30 -12.84 -3.69
C SER A 352 -15.53 -11.64 -3.13
N ARG A 353 -16.23 -10.52 -2.82
CA ARG A 353 -15.64 -9.27 -2.30
C ARG A 353 -14.56 -8.71 -3.20
N GLU A 354 -14.76 -8.84 -4.51
CA GLU A 354 -13.94 -8.16 -5.51
C GLU A 354 -14.59 -6.82 -5.85
N SER A 355 -13.78 -5.77 -5.94
CA SER A 355 -14.25 -4.49 -6.47
C SER A 355 -14.39 -4.59 -8.00
N GLY A 356 -15.29 -3.79 -8.57
CA GLY A 356 -15.52 -3.80 -10.00
C GLY A 356 -16.39 -2.64 -10.48
N TYR A 357 -15.99 -2.04 -11.60
CA TYR A 357 -16.80 -1.10 -12.36
C TYR A 357 -17.67 -1.85 -13.38
N ILE A 358 -18.98 -1.57 -13.35
CA ILE A 358 -20.01 -2.23 -14.15
C ILE A 358 -20.53 -1.21 -15.17
N PRO A 359 -20.04 -1.22 -16.42
CA PRO A 359 -20.27 -0.11 -17.35
C PRO A 359 -21.76 0.08 -17.71
N ARG A 360 -22.48 -1.00 -18.05
CA ARG A 360 -23.93 -1.00 -18.31
C ARG A 360 -24.79 -0.39 -17.21
N ALA A 361 -24.43 -0.59 -15.95
CA ALA A 361 -25.15 0.01 -14.82
C ALA A 361 -24.62 1.40 -14.45
N ARG A 362 -23.43 1.76 -14.95
CA ARG A 362 -22.60 2.88 -14.53
C ARG A 362 -22.39 2.85 -13.02
N THR A 363 -22.06 1.67 -12.50
CA THR A 363 -21.90 1.45 -11.06
C THR A 363 -20.48 1.00 -10.74
N ALA A 364 -19.80 1.72 -9.84
CA ALA A 364 -18.57 1.27 -9.21
C ALA A 364 -18.92 0.55 -7.91
N TYR A 365 -18.69 -0.75 -7.86
CA TYR A 365 -18.80 -1.54 -6.63
C TYR A 365 -17.44 -1.63 -5.95
N LEU A 366 -17.34 -1.14 -4.72
CA LEU A 366 -16.12 -1.12 -3.92
C LEU A 366 -16.26 -2.11 -2.77
N ALA A 367 -15.68 -3.30 -2.94
CA ALA A 367 -15.67 -4.34 -1.91
C ALA A 367 -14.75 -4.00 -0.71
N SER A 368 -13.83 -3.07 -0.92
CA SER A 368 -12.94 -2.50 0.09
C SER A 368 -12.90 -0.98 -0.09
N MET A 369 -12.80 -0.24 1.02
CA MET A 369 -12.56 1.21 1.00
C MET A 369 -11.12 1.58 0.65
N SER A 370 -10.27 0.62 0.26
CA SER A 370 -8.89 0.92 -0.04
C SER A 370 -8.75 1.86 -1.24
N LEU A 371 -7.82 2.81 -1.10
CA LEU A 371 -7.45 3.78 -2.14
C LEU A 371 -7.11 3.11 -3.47
N ASN A 372 -6.46 1.94 -3.42
CA ASN A 372 -6.01 1.21 -4.60
C ASN A 372 -7.19 0.71 -5.45
N HIS A 373 -8.19 0.07 -4.82
CA HIS A 373 -9.35 -0.45 -5.55
C HIS A 373 -10.23 0.69 -6.07
N ALA A 374 -10.42 1.74 -5.27
CA ALA A 374 -11.15 2.92 -5.73
C ALA A 374 -10.48 3.57 -6.94
N ALA A 375 -9.15 3.65 -6.96
CA ALA A 375 -8.40 4.23 -8.08
C ALA A 375 -8.44 3.36 -9.33
N GLU A 376 -8.43 2.03 -9.15
CA GLU A 376 -8.58 1.06 -10.23
C GLU A 376 -9.96 1.13 -10.89
N GLU A 377 -11.04 1.14 -10.09
CA GLU A 377 -12.38 1.29 -10.65
C GLU A 377 -12.63 2.69 -11.22
N ALA A 378 -11.99 3.72 -10.66
CA ALA A 378 -12.01 5.06 -11.25
C ALA A 378 -11.35 5.06 -12.63
N ALA A 379 -10.26 4.30 -12.83
CA ALA A 379 -9.62 4.15 -14.13
C ALA A 379 -10.53 3.42 -15.13
N HIS A 380 -11.20 2.35 -14.71
CA HIS A 380 -12.21 1.67 -15.54
C HIS A 380 -13.38 2.61 -15.91
N PHE A 381 -13.84 3.46 -14.99
CA PHE A 381 -14.86 4.46 -15.28
C PHE A 381 -14.38 5.54 -16.24
N VAL A 382 -13.17 6.07 -16.06
CA VAL A 382 -12.56 7.04 -16.98
C VAL A 382 -12.47 6.43 -18.38
N ARG A 383 -12.04 5.17 -18.47
CA ARG A 383 -11.99 4.42 -19.71
C ARG A 383 -13.39 4.25 -20.32
N HIS A 384 -14.40 3.88 -19.54
CA HIS A 384 -15.79 3.83 -20.02
C HIS A 384 -16.27 5.19 -20.54
N CYS A 385 -15.90 6.30 -19.90
CA CYS A 385 -16.22 7.64 -20.42
C CYS A 385 -15.57 7.93 -21.77
N ALA A 386 -14.43 7.32 -22.06
CA ALA A 386 -13.69 7.51 -23.31
C ALA A 386 -14.23 6.66 -24.46
N VAL A 387 -14.59 5.40 -24.20
CA VAL A 387 -14.94 4.42 -25.25
C VAL A 387 -16.41 3.99 -25.25
N GLY A 388 -17.18 4.36 -24.22
CA GLY A 388 -18.59 4.01 -24.09
C GLY A 388 -18.85 2.50 -24.18
N ASP A 389 -19.89 2.13 -24.91
CA ASP A 389 -20.35 0.75 -25.06
C ASP A 389 -19.31 -0.18 -25.70
N ALA A 390 -18.25 0.35 -26.33
CA ALA A 390 -17.15 -0.46 -26.85
C ALA A 390 -16.43 -1.27 -25.76
N MET A 391 -16.49 -0.81 -24.50
CA MET A 391 -15.95 -1.53 -23.35
C MET A 391 -16.63 -2.89 -23.15
N GLU A 392 -17.93 -3.00 -23.45
CA GLU A 392 -18.73 -4.23 -23.33
C GLU A 392 -19.04 -4.88 -24.68
N ALA A 393 -18.33 -4.48 -25.75
CA ALA A 393 -18.54 -5.05 -27.08
C ALA A 393 -18.40 -6.59 -27.05
N PRO A 394 -19.34 -7.33 -27.68
CA PRO A 394 -19.23 -8.78 -27.82
C PRO A 394 -17.97 -9.17 -28.58
N ARG A 395 -17.21 -10.13 -28.04
CA ARG A 395 -15.91 -10.57 -28.57
C ARG A 395 -15.81 -12.09 -28.59
N ARG A 396 -14.98 -12.65 -29.46
CA ARG A 396 -14.62 -14.08 -29.39
C ARG A 396 -13.89 -14.36 -28.08
N ALA A 397 -13.94 -15.59 -27.58
CA ALA A 397 -13.43 -15.92 -26.25
C ALA A 397 -11.95 -15.50 -26.02
N SER A 398 -11.07 -15.70 -27.02
CA SER A 398 -9.67 -15.27 -26.93
C SER A 398 -9.52 -13.75 -26.97
N GLU A 399 -10.31 -13.05 -27.78
CA GLU A 399 -10.31 -11.58 -27.85
C GLU A 399 -10.86 -10.96 -26.57
N ALA A 400 -11.92 -11.55 -25.99
CA ALA A 400 -12.47 -11.17 -24.69
C ALA A 400 -11.44 -11.34 -23.57
N PHE A 401 -10.63 -12.40 -23.62
CA PHE A 401 -9.54 -12.62 -22.66
C PHE A 401 -8.51 -11.49 -22.73
N TYR A 402 -7.99 -11.16 -23.91
CA TYR A 402 -6.98 -10.10 -24.04
C TYR A 402 -7.54 -8.69 -23.82
N ALA A 403 -8.80 -8.45 -24.21
CA ALA A 403 -9.49 -7.20 -23.88
C ALA A 403 -9.52 -7.04 -22.36
N ARG A 404 -9.91 -8.09 -21.62
CA ARG A 404 -9.85 -8.08 -20.16
C ARG A 404 -8.44 -7.86 -19.62
N CYS A 405 -7.41 -8.51 -20.16
CA CYS A 405 -6.03 -8.23 -19.74
C CYS A 405 -5.66 -6.74 -19.89
N LEU A 406 -6.09 -6.10 -20.99
CA LEU A 406 -5.83 -4.68 -21.22
C LEU A 406 -6.66 -3.78 -20.30
N GLU A 407 -7.93 -4.12 -20.01
CA GLU A 407 -8.73 -3.40 -19.01
C GLU A 407 -8.06 -3.46 -17.63
N GLU A 408 -7.67 -4.66 -17.19
CA GLU A 408 -6.98 -4.89 -15.91
C GLU A 408 -5.63 -4.15 -15.86
N ALA A 409 -4.92 -4.08 -16.99
CA ALA A 409 -3.68 -3.30 -17.09
C ALA A 409 -3.93 -1.80 -16.92
N LEU A 410 -4.98 -1.25 -17.54
CA LEU A 410 -5.37 0.15 -17.39
C LEU A 410 -5.87 0.47 -15.98
N GLY A 411 -6.66 -0.44 -15.39
CA GLY A 411 -7.11 -0.38 -14.00
C GLY A 411 -5.92 -0.32 -13.03
N PHE A 412 -5.02 -1.29 -13.14
CA PHE A 412 -3.83 -1.34 -12.29
C PHE A 412 -2.92 -0.14 -12.51
N PHE A 413 -2.66 0.25 -13.75
CA PHE A 413 -1.90 1.47 -14.09
C PHE A 413 -2.53 2.71 -13.43
N GLY A 414 -3.85 2.90 -13.56
CA GLY A 414 -4.56 4.02 -12.96
C GLY A 414 -4.44 4.05 -11.44
N SER A 415 -4.45 2.88 -10.79
CA SER A 415 -4.21 2.80 -9.36
C SER A 415 -2.77 3.13 -8.95
N LYS A 416 -1.77 2.82 -9.79
CA LYS A 416 -0.37 3.22 -9.54
C LYS A 416 -0.15 4.72 -9.72
N LEU A 417 -0.96 5.41 -10.52
CA LEU A 417 -0.95 6.88 -10.59
C LEU A 417 -1.32 7.53 -9.26
N VAL A 418 -2.10 6.84 -8.42
CA VAL A 418 -2.53 7.29 -7.09
C VAL A 418 -1.62 6.73 -6.00
N ASN A 419 -1.17 5.49 -6.15
CA ASN A 419 -0.22 4.82 -5.27
C ASN A 419 0.92 4.17 -6.06
N PRO A 420 2.01 4.91 -6.35
CA PRO A 420 3.16 4.41 -7.11
C PRO A 420 3.82 3.15 -6.53
N ARG A 421 3.63 2.94 -5.22
CA ARG A 421 4.18 1.80 -4.48
C ARG A 421 3.28 0.58 -4.50
N ARG A 422 2.08 0.64 -5.09
CA ARG A 422 1.25 -0.55 -5.26
C ARG A 422 2.03 -1.58 -6.07
N THR A 423 2.12 -2.80 -5.53
CA THR A 423 2.76 -3.94 -6.16
C THR A 423 1.73 -4.97 -6.61
N CYS A 424 2.14 -5.82 -7.54
CA CYS A 424 1.46 -7.05 -7.89
C CYS A 424 2.47 -8.21 -7.88
N PRO A 425 2.02 -9.47 -7.80
CA PRO A 425 2.93 -10.61 -7.81
C PRO A 425 3.71 -10.67 -9.13
N GLY A 426 5.04 -10.59 -9.04
CA GLY A 426 5.95 -10.78 -10.17
C GLY A 426 6.12 -12.25 -10.56
N LEU A 427 6.84 -12.52 -11.65
CA LEU A 427 7.04 -13.91 -12.15
C LEU A 427 7.70 -14.84 -11.11
N ALA A 428 8.67 -14.32 -10.34
CA ALA A 428 9.30 -15.09 -9.27
C ALA A 428 8.31 -15.46 -8.16
N GLU A 429 7.39 -14.54 -7.82
CA GLU A 429 6.36 -14.82 -6.83
C GLU A 429 5.32 -15.81 -7.36
N TRP A 430 4.92 -15.70 -8.63
CA TRP A 430 4.07 -16.70 -9.28
C TRP A 430 4.72 -18.08 -9.32
N ALA A 431 6.03 -18.16 -9.56
CA ALA A 431 6.79 -19.42 -9.47
C ALA A 431 6.75 -20.01 -8.05
N ARG A 432 6.92 -19.17 -7.03
CA ARG A 432 6.75 -19.59 -5.62
C ARG A 432 5.34 -20.08 -5.34
N ARG A 433 4.30 -19.34 -5.73
CA ARG A 433 2.89 -19.74 -5.57
C ARG A 433 2.57 -21.04 -6.30
N PHE A 434 3.16 -21.27 -7.47
CA PHE A 434 3.01 -22.56 -8.17
C PHE A 434 3.56 -23.74 -7.36
N GLY A 435 4.67 -23.54 -6.64
CA GLY A 435 5.28 -24.55 -5.77
C GLY A 435 4.54 -24.75 -4.44
N GLU A 436 4.02 -23.68 -3.85
CA GLU A 436 3.49 -23.68 -2.48
C GLU A 436 1.95 -23.78 -2.39
N SER A 437 1.22 -23.21 -3.34
CA SER A 437 -0.25 -23.16 -3.31
C SER A 437 -0.89 -24.46 -3.80
N ARG A 438 -2.19 -24.61 -3.54
CA ARG A 438 -3.00 -25.77 -4.00
C ARG A 438 -4.25 -25.30 -4.74
N GLY A 439 -4.91 -26.22 -5.45
CA GLY A 439 -6.18 -25.97 -6.11
C GLY A 439 -6.12 -24.90 -7.20
N VAL A 440 -7.12 -24.02 -7.22
CA VAL A 440 -7.30 -22.99 -8.28
C VAL A 440 -6.12 -22.01 -8.32
N GLU A 441 -5.55 -21.63 -7.17
CA GLU A 441 -4.43 -20.68 -7.14
C GLU A 441 -3.18 -21.25 -7.83
N ARG A 442 -2.87 -22.54 -7.58
CA ARG A 442 -1.77 -23.23 -8.29
C ARG A 442 -2.01 -23.31 -9.79
N GLN A 443 -3.26 -23.53 -10.20
CA GLN A 443 -3.62 -23.55 -11.61
C GLN A 443 -3.48 -22.17 -12.27
N ILE A 444 -3.92 -21.10 -11.61
CA ILE A 444 -3.70 -19.72 -12.08
C ILE A 444 -2.21 -19.46 -12.25
N ALA A 445 -1.38 -19.78 -11.25
CA ALA A 445 0.06 -19.61 -11.32
C ALA A 445 0.68 -20.37 -12.51
N ALA A 446 0.25 -21.62 -12.74
CA ALA A 446 0.71 -22.43 -13.88
C ALA A 446 0.36 -21.78 -15.23
N PHE A 447 -0.89 -21.35 -15.41
CA PHE A 447 -1.33 -20.71 -16.65
C PHE A 447 -0.64 -19.37 -16.90
N VAL A 448 -0.44 -18.55 -15.86
CA VAL A 448 0.30 -17.28 -15.97
C VAL A 448 1.73 -17.55 -16.42
N LEU A 449 2.46 -18.46 -15.75
CA LEU A 449 3.85 -18.78 -16.10
C LEU A 449 3.97 -19.36 -17.51
N ALA A 450 3.08 -20.29 -17.88
CA ALA A 450 3.09 -20.90 -19.20
C ALA A 450 2.79 -19.87 -20.31
N HIS A 451 1.80 -19.00 -20.10
CA HIS A 451 1.47 -17.94 -21.04
C HIS A 451 2.64 -16.96 -21.22
N LYS A 452 3.23 -16.47 -20.12
CA LYS A 452 4.40 -15.57 -20.15
C LYS A 452 5.61 -16.21 -20.84
N ALA A 453 5.81 -17.52 -20.71
CA ALA A 453 6.85 -18.22 -21.45
C ALA A 453 6.52 -18.28 -22.96
N ALA A 454 5.28 -18.59 -23.32
CA ALA A 454 4.83 -18.69 -24.71
C ALA A 454 4.79 -17.35 -25.45
N GLU A 455 4.64 -16.21 -24.75
CA GLU A 455 4.75 -14.88 -25.36
C GLU A 455 6.07 -14.67 -26.12
N THR A 456 7.16 -15.32 -25.68
CA THR A 456 8.48 -15.25 -26.36
C THR A 456 8.54 -16.07 -27.65
N GLN A 457 7.65 -17.05 -27.80
CA GLN A 457 7.53 -17.90 -28.99
C GLN A 457 6.57 -17.29 -30.01
N GLY A 458 5.68 -16.42 -29.54
CA GLY A 458 4.81 -15.59 -30.37
C GLY A 458 3.33 -15.67 -29.95
N PRO A 459 2.49 -14.79 -30.50
CA PRO A 459 1.08 -14.69 -30.12
C PRO A 459 0.28 -15.99 -30.28
N GLU A 460 0.56 -16.78 -31.31
CA GLU A 460 -0.17 -18.02 -31.59
C GLU A 460 0.06 -19.11 -30.53
N GLU A 461 1.28 -19.23 -30.00
CA GLU A 461 1.57 -20.23 -28.96
C GLU A 461 0.93 -19.85 -27.62
N ALA A 462 0.96 -18.56 -27.28
CA ALA A 462 0.34 -18.07 -26.06
C ALA A 462 -1.20 -18.22 -26.06
N VAL A 463 -1.86 -18.05 -27.21
CA VAL A 463 -3.31 -18.22 -27.35
C VAL A 463 -3.76 -19.66 -27.06
N LYS A 464 -2.94 -20.66 -27.42
CA LYS A 464 -3.26 -22.09 -27.16
C LYS A 464 -3.38 -22.42 -25.68
N LEU A 465 -2.78 -21.60 -24.81
CA LEU A 465 -2.72 -21.82 -23.36
C LEU A 465 -3.89 -21.16 -22.60
N LEU A 466 -4.81 -20.48 -23.27
CA LEU A 466 -5.85 -19.71 -22.59
C LEU A 466 -6.91 -20.61 -21.93
N PRO A 467 -7.26 -20.39 -20.65
CA PRO A 467 -8.28 -21.16 -19.95
C PRO A 467 -9.73 -20.71 -20.29
N LEU A 468 -10.08 -20.67 -21.58
CA LEU A 468 -11.28 -20.01 -22.11
C LEU A 468 -12.63 -20.59 -21.62
N ARG A 469 -12.65 -21.84 -21.15
CA ARG A 469 -13.88 -22.54 -20.72
C ARG A 469 -14.02 -22.66 -19.19
N LYS A 470 -13.12 -22.04 -18.43
CA LYS A 470 -13.08 -22.17 -16.96
C LYS A 470 -13.13 -20.78 -16.32
N ASP A 471 -14.33 -20.26 -16.06
CA ASP A 471 -14.58 -18.89 -15.56
C ASP A 471 -13.55 -18.42 -14.52
N ARG A 472 -13.33 -19.19 -13.44
CA ARG A 472 -12.39 -18.81 -12.37
C ARG A 472 -10.95 -18.67 -12.85
N LEU A 473 -10.51 -19.54 -13.76
CA LEU A 473 -9.16 -19.47 -14.33
C LEU A 473 -9.07 -18.38 -15.40
N PHE A 474 -10.14 -18.19 -16.19
CA PHE A 474 -10.23 -17.09 -17.15
C PHE A 474 -9.99 -15.76 -16.44
N HIS A 475 -10.78 -15.46 -15.40
CA HIS A 475 -10.67 -14.20 -14.66
C HIS A 475 -9.34 -14.08 -13.92
N GLY A 476 -8.92 -15.14 -13.20
CA GLY A 476 -7.69 -15.11 -12.41
C GLY A 476 -6.43 -14.93 -13.26
N VAL A 477 -6.35 -15.58 -14.42
CA VAL A 477 -5.19 -15.47 -15.32
C VAL A 477 -5.20 -14.15 -16.07
N SER A 478 -6.36 -13.69 -16.59
CA SER A 478 -6.43 -12.39 -17.26
C SER A 478 -6.08 -11.23 -16.33
N HIS A 479 -6.54 -11.30 -15.08
CA HIS A 479 -6.23 -10.32 -14.03
C HIS A 479 -4.73 -10.29 -13.73
N ALA A 480 -4.11 -11.45 -13.50
CA ALA A 480 -2.68 -11.54 -13.22
C ALA A 480 -1.81 -11.03 -14.38
N LEU A 481 -2.14 -11.40 -15.63
CA LEU A 481 -1.42 -10.93 -16.82
C LEU A 481 -1.62 -9.42 -17.04
N GLY A 482 -2.83 -8.92 -16.84
CA GLY A 482 -3.14 -7.49 -16.90
C GLY A 482 -2.37 -6.69 -15.87
N TYR A 483 -2.31 -7.14 -14.62
CA TYR A 483 -1.53 -6.48 -13.57
C TYR A 483 -0.03 -6.43 -13.89
N LEU A 484 0.55 -7.53 -14.37
CA LEU A 484 1.94 -7.56 -14.81
C LEU A 484 2.21 -6.54 -15.94
N LEU A 485 1.28 -6.42 -16.90
CA LEU A 485 1.38 -5.45 -17.98
C LEU A 485 1.21 -4.01 -17.49
N GLY A 486 0.21 -3.75 -16.64
CA GLY A 486 -0.06 -2.43 -16.04
C GLY A 486 1.09 -1.95 -15.16
N ASP A 487 1.75 -2.85 -14.43
CA ASP A 487 2.93 -2.53 -13.62
C ASP A 487 4.10 -2.07 -14.50
N LYS A 488 4.39 -2.82 -15.57
CA LYS A 488 5.42 -2.45 -16.56
C LYS A 488 5.08 -1.16 -17.30
N LEU A 489 3.81 -0.95 -17.65
CA LEU A 489 3.33 0.27 -18.28
C LEU A 489 3.57 1.48 -17.37
N TYR A 490 3.26 1.36 -16.08
CA TYR A 490 3.53 2.41 -15.10
C TYR A 490 5.03 2.69 -14.96
N GLN A 491 5.86 1.66 -14.81
CA GLN A 491 7.32 1.83 -14.71
C GLN A 491 7.88 2.55 -15.94
N ALA A 492 7.45 2.15 -17.14
CA ALA A 492 7.88 2.81 -18.38
C ALA A 492 7.38 4.25 -18.49
N PHE A 493 6.18 4.55 -17.99
CA PHE A 493 5.65 5.91 -17.92
C PHE A 493 6.43 6.78 -16.91
N ASP A 494 6.74 6.24 -15.74
CA ASP A 494 7.51 6.91 -14.67
C ASP A 494 8.95 7.22 -15.14
N GLU A 495 9.57 6.28 -15.85
CA GLU A 495 10.90 6.41 -16.46
C GLU A 495 10.92 7.29 -17.74
N GLY A 496 9.76 7.76 -18.21
CA GLY A 496 9.65 8.58 -19.43
C GLY A 496 9.79 7.82 -20.75
N ARG A 497 9.82 6.48 -20.74
CA ARG A 497 9.83 5.63 -21.96
C ARG A 497 8.46 5.54 -22.64
N VAL A 498 7.39 5.81 -21.89
CA VAL A 498 6.02 5.94 -22.42
C VAL A 498 5.54 7.35 -22.13
N ALA A 499 5.22 8.10 -23.16
CA ALA A 499 4.78 9.48 -23.04
C ALA A 499 3.29 9.55 -22.72
N ARG A 500 2.86 10.69 -22.13
CA ARG A 500 1.45 10.93 -21.80
C ARG A 500 0.49 10.76 -23.00
N PRO A 501 0.76 11.27 -24.21
CA PRO A 501 -0.12 11.07 -25.36
C PRO A 501 -0.40 9.59 -25.68
N GLU A 502 0.56 8.71 -25.38
CA GLU A 502 0.45 7.28 -25.65
C GLU A 502 -0.45 6.58 -24.63
N VAL A 503 -0.34 6.98 -23.36
CA VAL A 503 -1.31 6.58 -22.32
C VAL A 503 -2.70 7.09 -22.64
N GLN A 504 -2.83 8.33 -23.11
CA GLN A 504 -4.13 8.88 -23.53
C GLN A 504 -4.73 8.11 -24.70
N ALA A 505 -3.91 7.70 -25.66
CA ALA A 505 -4.35 6.85 -26.78
C ALA A 505 -4.86 5.50 -26.26
N LEU A 506 -4.14 4.85 -25.35
CA LEU A 506 -4.57 3.61 -24.70
C LEU A 506 -5.92 3.73 -23.99
N PHE A 507 -6.13 4.80 -23.21
CA PHE A 507 -7.41 5.05 -22.54
C PHE A 507 -8.58 5.32 -23.50
N ARG A 508 -8.30 5.69 -24.76
CA ARG A 508 -9.31 5.98 -25.79
C ARG A 508 -9.43 4.88 -26.85
N ASP A 509 -8.58 3.87 -26.81
CA ASP A 509 -8.59 2.76 -27.75
C ASP A 509 -9.79 1.85 -27.43
N PRO A 510 -10.73 1.61 -28.35
CA PRO A 510 -11.86 0.68 -28.15
C PRO A 510 -11.46 -0.80 -28.11
N PHE A 511 -10.18 -1.11 -28.34
CA PHE A 511 -9.61 -2.45 -28.47
C PHE A 511 -10.35 -3.28 -29.53
N VAL A 512 -10.28 -2.80 -30.78
CA VAL A 512 -10.79 -3.54 -31.96
C VAL A 512 -9.96 -4.82 -32.18
N ASP A 513 -8.64 -4.74 -32.02
CA ASP A 513 -7.74 -5.90 -31.94
C ASP A 513 -7.05 -5.96 -30.56
N PRO A 514 -7.74 -6.48 -29.53
CA PRO A 514 -7.19 -6.55 -28.18
C PRO A 514 -5.98 -7.48 -28.09
N ARG A 515 -5.93 -8.53 -28.92
CA ARG A 515 -4.81 -9.47 -28.95
C ARG A 515 -3.57 -8.77 -29.48
N GLY A 516 -3.65 -8.15 -30.65
CA GLY A 516 -2.54 -7.39 -31.23
C GLY A 516 -2.05 -6.29 -30.31
N ALA A 517 -2.97 -5.52 -29.71
CA ALA A 517 -2.64 -4.48 -28.75
C ALA A 517 -1.87 -5.02 -27.52
N TYR A 518 -2.33 -6.13 -26.91
CA TYR A 518 -1.64 -6.75 -25.76
C TYR A 518 -0.20 -7.15 -26.09
N PHE A 519 0.01 -7.83 -27.23
CA PHE A 519 1.35 -8.27 -27.64
C PHE A 519 2.26 -7.09 -28.03
N THR A 520 1.71 -6.08 -28.70
CA THR A 520 2.45 -4.85 -29.05
C THR A 520 3.00 -4.17 -27.81
N TRP A 521 2.17 -4.01 -26.76
CA TRP A 521 2.60 -3.42 -25.50
C TRP A 521 3.54 -4.32 -24.71
N THR A 522 3.33 -5.64 -24.74
CA THR A 522 4.22 -6.60 -24.06
C THR A 522 5.62 -6.58 -24.68
N GLU A 523 5.73 -6.55 -26.00
CA GLU A 523 6.99 -6.46 -26.73
C GLU A 523 7.70 -5.12 -26.47
N ARG A 524 6.96 -4.02 -26.62
CA ARG A 524 7.46 -2.66 -26.38
C ARG A 524 7.99 -2.46 -24.95
N LEU A 525 7.33 -3.05 -23.97
CA LEU A 525 7.71 -2.95 -22.56
C LEU A 525 8.73 -4.01 -22.13
N GLY A 526 8.99 -5.03 -22.96
CA GLY A 526 9.94 -6.11 -22.71
C GLY A 526 11.36 -5.85 -23.21
N THR A 527 11.56 -4.89 -24.12
CA THR A 527 12.81 -4.68 -24.87
C THR A 527 13.98 -4.10 -24.06
N THR A 528 13.81 -3.81 -22.76
CA THR A 528 14.84 -3.16 -21.93
C THR A 528 15.71 -4.10 -21.09
N ALA A 529 15.46 -5.41 -21.09
CA ALA A 529 16.33 -6.36 -20.37
C ALA A 529 17.64 -6.70 -21.13
N SER A 530 17.76 -6.37 -22.42
CA SER A 530 18.88 -6.82 -23.28
C SER A 530 19.93 -5.76 -23.62
N ALA A 531 19.72 -4.48 -23.31
CA ALA A 531 20.65 -3.42 -23.73
C ALA A 531 21.79 -3.13 -22.73
N ALA A 532 21.73 -3.66 -21.49
CA ALA A 532 22.76 -3.47 -20.47
C ALA A 532 23.81 -4.60 -20.41
N ALA A 533 23.74 -5.59 -21.29
CA ALA A 533 24.65 -6.73 -21.32
C ALA A 533 25.17 -7.00 -22.74
N ARG A 534 25.89 -6.04 -23.30
CA ARG A 534 26.90 -6.35 -24.32
C ARG A 534 28.22 -5.76 -23.84
N PRO A 535 29.21 -6.57 -23.44
CA PRO A 535 30.56 -6.07 -23.38
C PRO A 535 30.95 -5.68 -24.81
N SER A 536 31.34 -4.43 -25.01
CA SER A 536 32.02 -4.03 -26.23
C SER A 536 33.32 -4.86 -26.37
N PRO A 537 33.69 -5.27 -27.59
CA PRO A 537 34.87 -6.09 -27.83
C PRO A 537 36.18 -5.43 -27.38
#